data_AF-A0A821FGC0-F1
#
_entry.id   AF-A0A821FGC0-F1
#
_cell.length_a   1.000
_cell.length_b   1.000
_cell.length_c   1.000
_cell.angle_alpha   90.00
_cell.angle_beta   90.00
_cell.angle_gamma   90.00
#
_symmetry.space_group_name_H-M   'P 1'
#
loop_
_entity.id
_entity.type
_entity.pdbx_description
1 polymer ?
#
loop_
_entity_poly.entity_id
_entity_poly.type
_entity_poly.pdbx_seq_one_letter_code
_entity_poly.pdbx_strand_id
1 'polypeptide(L)'
;MSTQAIKKFKTEKGKDMLSYEGYIYTLERKIDVKLIFRCQRRDCKGRCHTNPTMDAILSGPTKHCHAPTPDLVPVFELKSKIKARAAETEEFPSAILHSVMRSFPLDAAGQLPQGDTLLRTIRRQRPASSTNNDNQLPDNLKQTDRGENFVLHEDEKLIIFTTATNLSVLKTCKHWFVDGTFKVCPEDFYQMFTLHGLYKSQVIPLVYGLLVGKKTTDYDHFFRRIMDEDDFDSETILSDFEAATIKSINSLFPNIVHKGCLFHFGQCIWRQIQSHGLQKKYQEDKSFHLDIKKLIALAFVPVLDVIKAFDLIVDDFDDDADDFLGYFEKTWIGEPKKRGTGRKKPLFTIELWNVYDRIVANLPRS
;
A
#
# COMPACT_ATOMS: atom_id res chain seq x y z
N MET A 1 -35.29 -9.41 -40.85
CA MET A 1 -34.81 -8.20 -40.15
C MET A 1 -34.44 -8.62 -38.74
N SER A 2 -33.16 -8.53 -38.37
CA SER A 2 -32.69 -8.90 -37.03
C SER A 2 -33.29 -7.94 -36.01
N THR A 3 -34.29 -8.36 -35.24
CA THR A 3 -34.75 -7.62 -34.05
C THR A 3 -33.57 -7.49 -33.11
N GLN A 4 -32.96 -6.30 -33.04
CA GLN A 4 -31.87 -6.06 -32.11
C GLN A 4 -32.38 -6.24 -30.68
N ALA A 5 -31.74 -7.13 -29.93
CA ALA A 5 -32.15 -7.47 -28.58
C ALA A 5 -31.93 -6.29 -27.63
N ILE A 6 -32.92 -5.99 -26.80
CA ILE A 6 -32.81 -5.02 -25.71
C ILE A 6 -31.93 -5.64 -24.62
N LYS A 7 -30.82 -4.99 -24.29
CA LYS A 7 -29.98 -5.38 -23.14
C LYS A 7 -30.33 -4.53 -21.93
N LYS A 8 -30.56 -5.16 -20.77
CA LYS A 8 -31.04 -4.49 -19.55
C LYS A 8 -29.91 -4.37 -18.53
N PHE A 9 -29.84 -3.20 -17.89
CA PHE A 9 -28.81 -2.86 -16.92
C PHE A 9 -29.40 -2.04 -15.76
N LYS A 10 -28.57 -1.79 -14.75
CA LYS A 10 -28.85 -0.85 -13.66
C LYS A 10 -27.75 0.19 -13.56
N THR A 11 -28.14 1.43 -13.28
CA THR A 11 -27.19 2.50 -12.92
C THR A 11 -26.56 2.23 -11.55
N GLU A 12 -25.54 3.02 -11.18
CA GLU A 12 -24.93 2.94 -9.84
C GLU A 12 -25.92 3.21 -8.71
N LYS A 13 -26.97 4.01 -8.96
CA LYS A 13 -28.05 4.32 -8.01
C LYS A 13 -29.26 3.37 -8.16
N GLY A 14 -29.11 2.24 -8.84
CA GLY A 14 -30.16 1.22 -8.98
C GLY A 14 -31.30 1.56 -9.96
N LYS A 15 -31.24 2.72 -10.65
CA LYS A 15 -32.23 3.06 -11.70
C LYS A 15 -32.10 2.15 -12.92
N ASP A 16 -33.23 1.84 -13.54
CA ASP A 16 -33.32 1.05 -14.78
C ASP A 16 -32.57 1.72 -15.93
N MET A 17 -31.84 0.93 -16.70
CA MET A 17 -31.08 1.36 -17.88
C MET A 17 -31.15 0.27 -18.95
N LEU A 18 -31.07 0.65 -20.22
CA LEU A 18 -31.08 -0.30 -21.32
C LEU A 18 -30.12 0.12 -22.44
N SER A 19 -29.72 -0.85 -23.25
CA SER A 19 -29.11 -0.61 -24.55
C SER A 19 -30.00 -1.15 -25.67
N TYR A 20 -30.17 -0.34 -26.71
CA TYR A 20 -30.93 -0.63 -27.90
C TYR A 20 -30.35 0.18 -29.07
N GLU A 21 -30.18 -0.42 -30.24
CA GLU A 21 -29.56 0.22 -31.42
C GLU A 21 -28.16 0.81 -31.17
N GLY A 22 -27.38 0.18 -30.28
CA GLY A 22 -26.02 0.63 -29.92
C GLY A 22 -26.00 1.92 -29.08
N TYR A 23 -27.16 2.46 -28.71
CA TYR A 23 -27.30 3.57 -27.79
C TYR A 23 -27.58 3.08 -26.36
N ILE A 24 -27.34 3.94 -25.37
CA ILE A 24 -27.56 3.64 -23.95
C ILE A 24 -28.52 4.66 -23.38
N TYR A 25 -29.55 4.17 -22.69
CA TYR A 25 -30.64 4.98 -22.18
C TYR A 25 -30.89 4.70 -20.70
N THR A 26 -31.06 5.76 -19.92
CA THR A 26 -31.45 5.70 -18.50
C THR A 26 -32.92 6.05 -18.34
N LEU A 27 -33.59 5.40 -17.39
CA LEU A 27 -35.00 5.66 -17.11
C LEU A 27 -35.22 7.13 -16.68
N GLU A 28 -36.10 7.81 -17.42
CA GLU A 28 -36.53 9.18 -17.15
C GLU A 28 -37.85 9.19 -16.37
N ARG A 29 -38.84 8.38 -16.79
CA ARG A 29 -40.19 8.38 -16.18
C ARG A 29 -40.86 7.01 -16.28
N LYS A 30 -41.61 6.62 -15.24
CA LYS A 30 -42.52 5.46 -15.25
C LYS A 30 -43.97 5.93 -15.41
N ILE A 31 -44.72 5.25 -16.25
CA ILE A 31 -46.17 5.41 -16.45
C ILE A 31 -46.76 4.00 -16.40
N ASP A 32 -47.99 3.83 -15.93
CA ASP A 32 -48.63 2.51 -15.70
C ASP A 32 -48.50 1.54 -16.88
N VAL A 33 -48.57 2.05 -18.11
CA VAL A 33 -48.51 1.26 -19.34
C VAL A 33 -47.14 1.25 -20.03
N LYS A 34 -46.20 2.12 -19.65
CA LYS A 34 -44.90 2.24 -20.34
C LYS A 34 -43.81 2.90 -19.50
N LEU A 35 -42.56 2.56 -19.82
CA LEU A 35 -41.36 3.19 -19.30
C LEU A 35 -40.76 4.11 -20.36
N ILE A 36 -40.36 5.31 -19.95
CA ILE A 36 -39.73 6.31 -20.83
C ILE A 36 -38.26 6.42 -20.45
N PHE A 37 -37.38 6.17 -21.41
CA PHE A 37 -35.94 6.24 -21.26
C PHE A 37 -35.37 7.39 -22.10
N ARG A 38 -34.38 8.08 -21.54
CA ARG A 38 -33.63 9.14 -22.20
C ARG A 38 -32.19 8.68 -22.41
N CYS A 39 -31.60 9.09 -23.54
CA CYS A 39 -30.19 8.87 -23.82
C CYS A 39 -29.31 9.34 -22.65
N GLN A 40 -28.31 8.54 -22.31
CA GLN A 40 -27.41 8.82 -21.19
C GLN A 40 -26.59 10.11 -21.39
N ARG A 41 -26.27 10.47 -22.65
CA ARG A 41 -25.54 11.69 -22.98
C ARG A 41 -26.40 12.92 -22.69
N ARG A 42 -25.90 13.83 -21.85
CA ARG A 42 -26.68 14.98 -21.32
C ARG A 42 -27.13 15.96 -22.41
N ASP A 43 -26.28 16.14 -23.41
CA ASP A 43 -26.48 16.94 -24.61
C ASP A 43 -27.42 16.28 -25.64
N CYS A 44 -27.69 14.98 -25.48
CA CYS A 44 -28.60 14.25 -26.35
C CYS A 44 -30.06 14.31 -25.85
N LYS A 45 -30.99 14.48 -26.80
CA LYS A 45 -32.44 14.46 -26.58
C LYS A 45 -33.10 13.15 -27.04
N GLY A 46 -32.30 12.16 -27.41
CA GLY A 46 -32.76 10.83 -27.81
C GLY A 46 -33.58 10.17 -26.71
N ARG A 47 -34.73 9.58 -27.06
CA ARG A 47 -35.64 8.88 -26.15
C ARG A 47 -36.18 7.61 -26.79
N CYS A 48 -36.41 6.58 -25.98
CA CYS A 48 -37.15 5.40 -26.36
C CYS A 48 -38.12 5.01 -25.24
N HIS A 49 -39.21 4.34 -25.62
CA HIS A 49 -40.24 3.88 -24.70
C HIS A 49 -40.33 2.37 -24.77
N THR A 50 -40.45 1.72 -23.61
CA THR A 50 -40.65 0.27 -23.52
C THR A 50 -41.92 -0.04 -22.77
N ASN A 51 -42.38 -1.28 -22.85
CA ASN A 51 -43.35 -1.80 -21.90
C ASN A 51 -42.73 -1.94 -20.49
N PRO A 52 -43.53 -2.17 -19.43
CA PRO A 52 -43.03 -2.27 -18.05
C PRO A 52 -41.97 -3.35 -17.82
N THR A 53 -42.00 -4.44 -18.60
CA THR A 53 -41.03 -5.54 -18.53
C THR A 53 -39.75 -5.26 -19.31
N MET A 54 -39.70 -4.17 -20.10
CA MET A 54 -38.56 -3.77 -20.95
C MET A 54 -38.18 -4.82 -22.01
N ASP A 55 -39.10 -5.67 -22.43
CA ASP A 55 -38.84 -6.69 -23.47
C ASP A 55 -39.24 -6.23 -24.89
N ALA A 56 -40.04 -5.16 -25.00
CA ALA A 56 -40.46 -4.59 -26.27
C ALA A 56 -40.31 -3.06 -26.29
N ILE A 57 -39.82 -2.52 -27.41
CA ILE A 57 -39.87 -1.08 -27.70
C ILE A 57 -41.29 -0.73 -28.16
N LEU A 58 -41.96 0.15 -27.42
CA LEU A 58 -43.28 0.68 -27.75
C LEU A 58 -43.21 1.92 -28.64
N SER A 59 -42.11 2.70 -28.58
CA SER A 59 -41.93 3.92 -29.37
C SER A 59 -40.48 4.43 -29.34
N GLY A 60 -40.03 5.01 -30.45
CA GLY A 60 -38.65 5.48 -30.64
C GLY A 60 -37.71 4.36 -31.12
N PRO A 61 -36.38 4.57 -31.10
CA PRO A 61 -35.69 5.74 -30.54
C PRO A 61 -35.80 7.00 -31.41
N THR A 62 -35.92 8.16 -30.76
CA THR A 62 -35.84 9.45 -31.46
C THR A 62 -34.41 9.74 -31.92
N LYS A 63 -34.26 10.67 -32.88
CA LYS A 63 -32.96 11.04 -33.47
C LYS A 63 -31.95 11.46 -32.39
N HIS A 64 -30.75 10.87 -32.47
CA HIS A 64 -29.60 11.23 -31.64
C HIS A 64 -28.70 12.24 -32.35
N CYS A 65 -27.96 13.04 -31.57
CA CYS A 65 -26.95 13.97 -32.08
C CYS A 65 -25.53 13.36 -32.12
N HIS A 66 -25.40 12.06 -31.86
CA HIS A 66 -24.13 11.35 -31.81
C HIS A 66 -24.24 9.94 -32.37
N ALA A 67 -23.09 9.36 -32.72
CA ALA A 67 -22.98 7.98 -33.14
C ALA A 67 -23.33 7.01 -31.99
N PRO A 68 -23.76 5.77 -32.32
CA PRO A 68 -23.88 4.68 -31.34
C PRO A 68 -22.54 4.38 -30.66
N THR A 69 -22.60 3.83 -29.45
CA THR A 69 -21.44 3.45 -28.63
C THR A 69 -21.56 2.00 -28.14
N PRO A 70 -21.46 1.01 -29.05
CA PRO A 70 -21.61 -0.40 -28.71
C PRO A 70 -20.54 -0.89 -27.72
N ASP A 71 -19.34 -0.32 -27.74
CA ASP A 71 -18.20 -0.71 -26.90
C ASP A 71 -18.43 -0.47 -25.39
N LEU A 72 -19.42 0.36 -25.04
CA LEU A 72 -19.81 0.58 -23.65
C LEU A 72 -20.70 -0.54 -23.11
N VAL A 73 -21.35 -1.32 -23.98
CA VAL A 73 -22.24 -2.41 -23.57
C VAL A 73 -21.50 -3.50 -22.79
N PRO A 74 -20.34 -4.01 -23.25
CA PRO A 74 -19.51 -4.93 -22.47
C PRO A 74 -19.11 -4.38 -21.10
N VAL A 75 -18.88 -3.07 -20.96
CA VAL A 75 -18.52 -2.43 -19.68
C VAL A 75 -19.67 -2.52 -18.67
N PHE A 76 -20.91 -2.32 -19.12
CA PHE A 76 -22.08 -2.45 -18.25
C PHE A 76 -22.40 -3.90 -17.89
N GLU A 77 -22.18 -4.84 -18.81
CA GLU A 77 -22.26 -6.28 -18.52
C GLU A 77 -21.21 -6.70 -17.50
N LEU A 78 -19.97 -6.26 -17.67
CA LEU A 78 -18.86 -6.47 -16.74
C LEU A 78 -19.23 -5.98 -15.33
N LYS A 79 -19.65 -4.71 -15.22
CA LYS A 79 -20.05 -4.13 -13.93
C LYS A 79 -21.21 -4.89 -13.31
N SER A 80 -22.19 -5.32 -14.10
CA SER A 80 -23.34 -6.07 -13.57
C SER A 80 -22.93 -7.45 -13.05
N LYS A 81 -22.08 -8.17 -13.77
CA LYS A 81 -21.51 -9.47 -13.34
C LYS A 81 -20.70 -9.32 -12.05
N ILE A 82 -19.85 -8.30 -11.99
CA ILE A 82 -19.05 -7.99 -10.80
C ILE A 82 -19.96 -7.73 -9.60
N LYS A 83 -21.01 -6.91 -9.77
CA LYS A 83 -21.94 -6.59 -8.67
C LYS A 83 -22.71 -7.81 -8.19
N ALA A 84 -23.24 -8.63 -9.10
CA ALA A 84 -23.98 -9.84 -8.77
C ALA A 84 -23.08 -10.82 -7.99
N ARG A 85 -21.90 -11.15 -8.54
CA ARG A 85 -20.96 -12.06 -7.88
C ARG A 85 -20.44 -11.51 -6.55
N ALA A 86 -20.19 -10.20 -6.46
CA ALA A 86 -19.77 -9.57 -5.21
C ALA A 86 -20.83 -9.62 -4.11
N ALA A 87 -22.13 -9.60 -4.48
CA ALA A 87 -23.24 -9.71 -3.53
C ALA A 87 -23.51 -11.15 -3.09
N GLU A 88 -23.15 -12.15 -3.91
CA GLU A 88 -23.45 -13.57 -3.68
C GLU A 88 -22.24 -14.37 -3.15
N THR A 89 -21.03 -13.80 -3.15
CA THR A 89 -19.79 -14.54 -2.80
C THR A 89 -18.87 -13.76 -1.86
N GLU A 90 -18.13 -14.52 -1.04
CA GLU A 90 -17.08 -14.01 -0.15
C GLU A 90 -15.67 -14.03 -0.77
N GLU A 91 -15.53 -14.41 -2.05
CA GLU A 91 -14.25 -14.50 -2.76
C GLU A 91 -13.38 -13.24 -2.61
N PHE A 92 -12.06 -13.35 -2.65
CA PHE A 92 -11.23 -12.13 -2.61
C PHE A 92 -11.58 -11.18 -3.78
N PRO A 93 -11.68 -9.86 -3.55
CA PRO A 93 -12.01 -8.90 -4.61
C PRO A 93 -11.10 -8.98 -5.83
N SER A 94 -9.82 -9.31 -5.63
CA SER A 94 -8.85 -9.56 -6.70
C SER A 94 -9.20 -10.80 -7.54
N ALA A 95 -9.64 -11.89 -6.91
CA ALA A 95 -10.07 -13.12 -7.59
C ALA A 95 -11.29 -12.87 -8.48
N ILE A 96 -12.30 -12.16 -7.96
CA ILE A 96 -13.46 -11.73 -8.75
C ILE A 96 -13.00 -10.87 -9.93
N LEU A 97 -12.15 -9.86 -9.68
CA LEU A 97 -11.67 -8.97 -10.74
C LEU A 97 -10.93 -9.72 -11.84
N HIS A 98 -9.95 -10.57 -11.49
CA HIS A 98 -9.17 -11.34 -12.45
C HIS A 98 -10.04 -12.31 -13.26
N SER A 99 -10.98 -12.98 -12.61
CA SER A 99 -11.90 -13.90 -13.28
C SER A 99 -12.75 -13.20 -14.32
N VAL A 100 -13.32 -12.03 -14.00
CA VAL A 100 -14.20 -11.32 -14.93
C VAL A 100 -13.39 -10.61 -16.02
N MET A 101 -12.20 -10.06 -15.72
CA MET A 101 -11.31 -9.46 -16.72
C MET A 101 -10.88 -10.44 -17.81
N ARG A 102 -10.66 -11.71 -17.49
CA ARG A 102 -10.33 -12.76 -18.47
C ARG A 102 -11.42 -12.94 -19.54
N SER A 103 -12.67 -12.63 -19.20
CA SER A 103 -13.83 -12.75 -20.11
C SER A 103 -14.18 -11.45 -20.86
N PHE A 104 -13.39 -10.39 -20.70
CA PHE A 104 -13.71 -9.08 -21.29
C PHE A 104 -13.28 -9.01 -22.77
N PRO A 105 -14.12 -8.50 -23.69
CA PRO A 105 -13.79 -8.40 -25.11
C PRO A 105 -12.60 -7.47 -25.39
N LEU A 106 -11.69 -7.88 -26.27
CA LEU A 106 -10.49 -7.11 -26.62
C LEU A 106 -10.81 -5.84 -27.42
N ASP A 107 -11.84 -5.88 -28.26
CA ASP A 107 -12.34 -4.75 -29.06
C ASP A 107 -12.92 -3.62 -28.19
N ALA A 108 -13.36 -3.93 -26.96
CA ALA A 108 -13.84 -2.97 -25.98
C ALA A 108 -12.78 -2.55 -24.94
N ALA A 109 -11.53 -3.04 -25.03
CA ALA A 109 -10.50 -2.86 -24.00
C ALA A 109 -10.20 -1.38 -23.68
N GLY A 110 -10.28 -0.49 -24.67
CA GLY A 110 -10.06 0.96 -24.48
C GLY A 110 -11.11 1.65 -23.60
N GLN A 111 -12.25 1.02 -23.34
CA GLN A 111 -13.32 1.53 -22.46
C GLN A 111 -13.30 0.88 -21.07
N LEU A 112 -12.31 0.04 -20.79
CA LEU A 112 -12.22 -0.68 -19.51
C LEU A 112 -11.97 0.30 -18.35
N PRO A 113 -12.79 0.27 -17.29
CA PRO A 113 -12.54 1.06 -16.09
C PRO A 113 -11.22 0.65 -15.41
N GLN A 114 -10.61 1.58 -14.67
CA GLN A 114 -9.43 1.27 -13.85
C GLN A 114 -9.73 0.20 -12.81
N GLY A 115 -8.76 -0.70 -12.57
CA GLY A 115 -8.89 -1.82 -11.63
C GLY A 115 -9.32 -1.39 -10.22
N ASP A 116 -8.76 -0.29 -9.71
CA ASP A 116 -9.11 0.26 -8.40
C ASP A 116 -10.58 0.69 -8.30
N THR A 117 -11.16 1.21 -9.38
CA THR A 117 -12.58 1.57 -9.43
C THR A 117 -13.46 0.33 -9.35
N LEU A 118 -13.06 -0.77 -9.98
CA LEU A 118 -13.77 -2.04 -9.95
C LEU A 118 -13.65 -2.70 -8.56
N LEU A 119 -12.47 -2.69 -7.95
CA LEU A 119 -12.26 -3.17 -6.58
C LEU A 119 -13.11 -2.40 -5.56
N ARG A 120 -13.20 -1.07 -5.67
CA ARG A 120 -14.10 -0.25 -4.84
C ARG A 120 -15.57 -0.62 -5.07
N THR A 121 -15.96 -0.94 -6.30
CA THR A 121 -17.33 -1.35 -6.62
C THR A 121 -17.67 -2.69 -5.94
N ILE A 122 -16.76 -3.67 -5.97
CA ILE A 122 -16.92 -4.96 -5.28
C ILE A 122 -17.14 -4.74 -3.78
N ARG A 123 -16.26 -3.96 -3.14
CA ARG A 123 -16.34 -3.67 -1.70
C ARG A 123 -17.66 -3.00 -1.30
N ARG A 124 -18.21 -2.11 -2.14
CA ARG A 124 -19.48 -1.43 -1.88
C ARG A 124 -20.73 -2.29 -2.04
N GLN A 125 -20.65 -3.39 -2.80
CA GLN A 125 -21.80 -4.29 -3.00
C GLN A 125 -21.88 -5.36 -1.93
N ARG A 126 -20.77 -5.65 -1.27
CA ARG A 126 -20.80 -6.48 -0.07
C ARG A 126 -21.55 -5.71 1.00
N PRO A 127 -22.48 -6.35 1.73
CA PRO A 127 -22.92 -5.77 2.99
C PRO A 127 -21.63 -5.43 3.77
N ALA A 128 -21.59 -4.26 4.40
CA ALA A 128 -20.63 -4.08 5.48
C ALA A 128 -20.82 -5.32 6.35
N SER A 129 -19.77 -6.12 6.49
CA SER A 129 -19.81 -7.28 7.37
C SER A 129 -20.50 -6.80 8.63
N SER A 130 -21.63 -7.40 8.99
CA SER A 130 -22.13 -7.21 10.34
C SER A 130 -20.93 -7.47 11.21
N THR A 131 -20.43 -6.43 11.86
CA THR A 131 -19.49 -6.57 12.96
C THR A 131 -20.27 -7.41 13.95
N ASN A 132 -20.16 -8.73 13.83
CA ASN A 132 -20.38 -9.59 14.95
C ASN A 132 -19.46 -8.99 16.00
N ASN A 133 -20.02 -8.52 17.10
CA ASN A 133 -19.29 -7.94 18.22
C ASN A 133 -18.35 -8.96 18.90
N ASP A 134 -18.09 -10.10 18.26
CA ASP A 134 -16.91 -10.90 18.51
C ASP A 134 -15.77 -10.24 17.72
N ASN A 135 -14.93 -9.48 18.42
CA ASN A 135 -13.60 -9.06 17.96
C ASN A 135 -12.66 -10.27 17.70
N GLN A 136 -13.20 -11.47 17.45
CA GLN A 136 -12.45 -12.70 17.24
C GLN A 136 -12.25 -12.94 15.75
N LEU A 137 -11.02 -13.30 15.40
CA LEU A 137 -10.64 -13.68 14.06
C LEU A 137 -11.47 -14.89 13.59
N PRO A 138 -12.07 -14.85 12.37
CA PRO A 138 -12.76 -15.99 11.78
C PRO A 138 -11.87 -17.24 11.72
N ASP A 139 -12.42 -18.41 12.04
CA ASP A 139 -11.65 -19.67 12.12
C ASP A 139 -10.95 -20.05 10.81
N ASN A 140 -11.54 -19.69 9.66
CA ASN A 140 -10.95 -19.91 8.35
C ASN A 140 -9.68 -19.08 8.09
N LEU A 141 -9.40 -18.06 8.91
CA LEU A 141 -8.18 -17.26 8.84
C LEU A 141 -7.12 -17.70 9.86
N LYS A 142 -7.46 -18.63 10.77
CA LYS A 142 -6.55 -19.16 11.79
C LYS A 142 -5.59 -20.22 11.26
N GLN A 143 -5.82 -20.73 10.05
CA GLN A 143 -5.00 -21.78 9.45
C GLN A 143 -4.51 -21.40 8.05
N THR A 144 -3.35 -21.92 7.68
CA THR A 144 -2.84 -21.85 6.31
C THR A 144 -3.62 -22.80 5.39
N ASP A 145 -3.49 -22.65 4.07
CA ASP A 145 -4.04 -23.58 3.08
C ASP A 145 -3.53 -25.03 3.23
N ARG A 146 -2.47 -25.22 4.03
CA ARG A 146 -1.88 -26.53 4.36
C ARG A 146 -2.36 -27.08 5.71
N GLY A 147 -3.28 -26.40 6.38
CA GLY A 147 -3.82 -26.80 7.68
C GLY A 147 -2.90 -26.51 8.88
N GLU A 148 -1.83 -25.73 8.70
CA GLU A 148 -0.97 -25.31 9.81
C GLU A 148 -1.61 -24.14 10.57
N ASN A 149 -1.55 -24.15 11.90
CA ASN A 149 -1.98 -23.02 12.72
C ASN A 149 -1.18 -21.77 12.34
N PHE A 150 -1.88 -20.67 12.09
CA PHE A 150 -1.31 -19.41 11.58
C PHE A 150 -1.55 -18.22 12.51
N VAL A 151 -2.16 -18.43 13.68
CA VAL A 151 -2.31 -17.40 14.71
C VAL A 151 -1.49 -17.80 15.92
N LEU A 152 -0.53 -16.94 16.26
CA LEU A 152 0.33 -17.10 17.43
C LEU A 152 -0.28 -16.44 18.66
N HIS A 153 -0.81 -15.22 18.49
CA HIS A 153 -1.32 -14.41 19.58
C HIS A 153 -2.51 -13.57 19.12
N GLU A 154 -3.51 -13.41 19.97
CA GLU A 154 -4.70 -12.60 19.73
C GLU A 154 -5.16 -11.95 21.04
N ASP A 155 -5.15 -10.62 21.08
CA ASP A 155 -5.83 -9.81 22.09
C ASP A 155 -6.37 -8.50 21.48
N GLU A 156 -6.97 -7.65 22.31
CA GLU A 156 -7.59 -6.38 21.87
C GLU A 156 -6.64 -5.42 21.15
N LYS A 157 -5.32 -5.55 21.35
CA LYS A 157 -4.31 -4.60 20.85
C LYS A 157 -3.41 -5.19 19.77
N LEU A 158 -3.33 -6.51 19.71
CA LEU A 158 -2.34 -7.21 18.92
C LEU A 158 -2.85 -8.56 18.44
N ILE A 159 -2.78 -8.78 17.13
CA ILE A 159 -2.89 -10.11 16.53
C ILE A 159 -1.57 -10.42 15.83
N ILE A 160 -0.96 -11.57 16.15
CA ILE A 160 0.24 -12.07 15.49
C ILE A 160 -0.11 -13.29 14.66
N PHE A 161 0.25 -13.22 13.38
CA PHE A 161 0.18 -14.32 12.44
C PHE A 161 1.58 -14.87 12.14
N THR A 162 1.77 -16.13 12.44
CA THR A 162 2.95 -16.92 12.06
C THR A 162 2.65 -18.40 12.27
N THR A 163 3.54 -19.25 11.81
CA THR A 163 3.44 -20.70 12.01
C THR A 163 4.67 -21.23 12.76
N ALA A 164 4.57 -22.43 13.31
CA ALA A 164 5.72 -23.12 13.92
C ALA A 164 6.87 -23.30 12.90
N THR A 165 6.52 -23.55 11.63
CA THR A 165 7.50 -23.61 10.54
C THR A 165 8.19 -22.27 10.33
N ASN A 166 7.44 -21.16 10.31
CA ASN A 166 8.03 -19.83 10.14
C ASN A 166 8.96 -19.45 11.31
N LEU A 167 8.57 -19.76 12.56
CA LEU A 167 9.42 -19.53 13.73
C LEU A 167 10.69 -20.37 13.69
N SER A 168 10.59 -21.63 13.26
CA SER A 168 11.76 -22.50 13.05
C SER A 168 12.72 -21.92 12.02
N VAL A 169 12.20 -21.34 10.92
CA VAL A 169 13.03 -20.65 9.92
C VAL A 169 13.63 -19.37 10.50
N LEU A 170 12.84 -18.57 11.22
CA LEU A 170 13.29 -17.32 11.84
C LEU A 170 14.46 -17.55 12.80
N LYS A 171 14.41 -18.63 13.58
CA LYS A 171 15.50 -19.06 14.48
C LYS A 171 16.82 -19.31 13.77
N THR A 172 16.79 -19.79 12.52
CA THR A 172 18.00 -20.00 11.73
C THR A 172 18.56 -18.71 11.11
N CYS A 173 17.80 -17.61 11.12
CA CYS A 173 18.17 -16.37 10.47
C CYS A 173 19.02 -15.49 11.40
N LYS A 174 20.28 -15.24 11.03
CA LYS A 174 21.19 -14.33 11.74
C LYS A 174 20.92 -12.84 11.49
N HIS A 175 20.13 -12.53 10.46
CA HIS A 175 19.78 -11.16 10.11
C HIS A 175 18.28 -11.03 9.97
N TRP A 176 17.71 -10.12 10.75
CA TRP A 176 16.30 -9.79 10.77
C TRP A 176 16.03 -8.42 10.17
N PHE A 177 14.81 -8.24 9.69
CA PHE A 177 14.34 -6.99 9.12
C PHE A 177 12.93 -6.75 9.63
N VAL A 178 12.60 -5.51 9.95
CA VAL A 178 11.25 -5.13 10.34
C VAL A 178 10.76 -3.95 9.54
N ASP A 179 9.48 -4.00 9.16
CA ASP A 179 8.82 -2.94 8.41
C ASP A 179 7.35 -2.79 8.81
N GLY A 180 6.88 -1.54 8.84
CA GLY A 180 5.51 -1.18 9.16
C GLY A 180 4.78 -0.61 7.94
N THR A 181 3.60 -1.13 7.63
CA THR A 181 2.75 -0.62 6.55
C THR A 181 1.37 -0.18 7.05
N PHE A 182 1.01 1.06 6.73
CA PHE A 182 -0.24 1.70 7.15
C PHE A 182 -1.37 1.58 6.11
N LYS A 183 -1.04 1.24 4.86
CA LYS A 183 -2.00 1.32 3.74
C LYS A 183 -2.95 0.12 3.64
N VAL A 184 -2.63 -0.97 4.32
CA VAL A 184 -3.30 -2.28 4.19
C VAL A 184 -3.60 -2.83 5.58
N CYS A 185 -4.38 -2.10 6.37
CA CYS A 185 -4.79 -2.51 7.71
C CYS A 185 -6.32 -2.51 7.83
N PRO A 186 -6.94 -3.49 8.51
CA PRO A 186 -8.34 -3.40 8.91
C PRO A 186 -8.62 -2.14 9.74
N GLU A 187 -9.87 -1.66 9.76
CA GLU A 187 -10.22 -0.36 10.39
C GLU A 187 -9.86 -0.28 11.87
N ASP A 188 -9.87 -1.42 12.59
CA ASP A 188 -9.57 -1.49 14.02
C ASP A 188 -8.06 -1.44 14.34
N PHE A 189 -7.19 -1.56 13.35
CA PHE A 189 -5.74 -1.59 13.52
C PHE A 189 -5.05 -0.41 12.84
N TYR A 190 -3.99 0.08 13.47
CA TYR A 190 -3.25 1.24 12.98
C TYR A 190 -2.26 0.85 11.89
N GLN A 191 -1.63 -0.32 12.01
CA GLN A 191 -0.62 -0.79 11.06
C GLN A 191 -0.49 -2.31 11.02
N MET A 192 -0.02 -2.81 9.88
CA MET A 192 0.57 -4.15 9.79
C MET A 192 2.08 -4.01 9.95
N PHE A 193 2.64 -4.62 10.99
CA PHE A 193 4.06 -4.70 11.26
C PHE A 193 4.57 -6.08 10.89
N THR A 194 5.74 -6.18 10.28
CA THR A 194 6.26 -7.44 9.75
C THR A 194 7.67 -7.68 10.22
N LEU A 195 7.99 -8.94 10.54
CA LEU A 195 9.34 -9.40 10.84
C LEU A 195 9.77 -10.43 9.79
N HIS A 196 10.90 -10.14 9.18
CA HIS A 196 11.49 -10.92 8.11
C HIS A 196 12.83 -11.50 8.56
N GLY A 197 13.19 -12.66 8.01
CA GLY A 197 14.51 -13.27 8.18
C GLY A 197 15.28 -13.36 6.86
N LEU A 198 16.60 -13.20 6.91
CA LEU A 198 17.47 -13.57 5.78
C LEU A 198 17.67 -15.09 5.76
N TYR A 199 16.92 -15.76 4.90
CA TYR A 199 17.01 -17.21 4.72
C TYR A 199 17.48 -17.53 3.31
N LYS A 200 18.57 -18.31 3.18
CA LYS A 200 19.16 -18.69 1.87
C LYS A 200 19.34 -17.49 0.92
N SER A 201 19.91 -16.41 1.45
CA SER A 201 20.16 -15.15 0.72
C SER A 201 18.91 -14.41 0.22
N GLN A 202 17.73 -14.74 0.74
CA GLN A 202 16.48 -14.03 0.47
C GLN A 202 15.88 -13.49 1.77
N VAL A 203 15.39 -12.25 1.72
CA VAL A 203 14.61 -11.68 2.83
C VAL A 203 13.18 -12.16 2.67
N ILE A 204 12.71 -12.98 3.60
CA ILE A 204 11.36 -13.56 3.56
C ILE A 204 10.55 -13.12 4.79
N PRO A 205 9.28 -12.74 4.62
CA PRO A 205 8.41 -12.45 5.75
C PRO A 205 8.02 -13.72 6.49
N LEU A 206 8.14 -13.70 7.81
CA LEU A 206 7.94 -14.87 8.67
C LEU A 206 6.90 -14.61 9.76
N VAL A 207 6.78 -13.37 10.23
CA VAL A 207 5.78 -12.96 11.22
C VAL A 207 5.09 -11.69 10.78
N TYR A 208 3.78 -11.65 10.93
CA TYR A 208 2.93 -10.50 10.64
C TYR A 208 2.17 -10.12 11.91
N GLY A 209 2.14 -8.83 12.25
CA GLY A 209 1.43 -8.30 13.40
C GLY A 209 0.45 -7.22 12.97
N LEU A 210 -0.80 -7.32 13.41
CA LEU A 210 -1.75 -6.21 13.35
C LEU A 210 -1.70 -5.47 14.68
N LEU A 211 -1.23 -4.23 14.66
CA LEU A 211 -1.02 -3.40 15.86
C LEU A 211 -2.01 -2.24 15.87
N VAL A 212 -2.62 -1.97 17.02
CA VAL A 212 -3.53 -0.81 17.21
C VAL A 212 -2.80 0.54 17.36
N GLY A 213 -1.46 0.53 17.38
CA GLY A 213 -0.65 1.73 17.58
C GLY A 213 0.78 1.60 17.07
N LYS A 214 1.57 2.65 17.35
CA LYS A 214 2.98 2.81 16.98
C LYS A 214 3.84 3.34 18.13
N LYS A 215 3.41 3.13 19.36
CA LYS A 215 4.18 3.48 20.56
C LYS A 215 5.18 2.37 20.83
N THR A 216 6.26 2.68 21.56
CA THR A 216 7.24 1.68 21.98
C THR A 216 6.58 0.49 22.69
N THR A 217 5.54 0.73 23.49
CA THR A 217 4.79 -0.34 24.17
C THR A 217 4.09 -1.30 23.22
N ASP A 218 3.67 -0.83 22.04
CA ASP A 218 2.97 -1.66 21.04
C ASP A 218 3.97 -2.60 20.35
N TYR A 219 5.16 -2.08 20.00
CA TYR A 219 6.26 -2.90 19.48
C TYR A 219 6.84 -3.85 20.53
N ASP A 220 6.95 -3.40 21.79
CA ASP A 220 7.43 -4.26 22.87
C ASP A 220 6.52 -5.47 23.06
N HIS A 221 5.20 -5.25 22.97
CA HIS A 221 4.20 -6.32 23.06
C HIS A 221 4.34 -7.29 21.89
N PHE A 222 4.51 -6.80 20.65
CA PHE A 222 4.79 -7.64 19.48
C PHE A 222 6.05 -8.50 19.66
N PHE A 223 7.18 -7.89 20.00
CA PHE A 223 8.45 -8.62 20.13
C PHE A 223 8.46 -9.60 21.30
N ARG A 224 7.90 -9.25 22.47
CA ARG A 224 7.84 -10.18 23.61
C ARG A 224 7.07 -11.45 23.27
N ARG A 225 5.92 -11.32 22.59
CA ARG A 225 5.13 -12.49 22.18
C ARG A 225 5.87 -13.42 21.22
N ILE A 226 6.76 -12.88 20.38
CA ILE A 226 7.62 -13.72 19.53
C ILE A 226 8.70 -14.38 20.37
N MET A 227 9.35 -13.62 21.26
CA MET A 227 10.45 -14.11 22.11
C MET A 227 10.03 -15.14 23.17
N ASP A 228 8.74 -15.20 23.52
CA ASP A 228 8.20 -16.23 24.41
C ASP A 228 8.19 -17.62 23.75
N GLU A 229 8.27 -17.71 22.41
CA GLU A 229 8.14 -18.96 21.67
C GLU A 229 9.43 -19.75 21.53
N ASP A 230 10.58 -19.08 21.47
CA ASP A 230 11.88 -19.74 21.33
C ASP A 230 13.04 -18.83 21.75
N ASP A 231 14.21 -19.43 21.92
CA ASP A 231 15.47 -18.72 22.10
C ASP A 231 16.05 -18.35 20.73
N PHE A 232 15.84 -17.09 20.35
CA PHE A 232 16.30 -16.54 19.08
C PHE A 232 17.68 -15.87 19.22
N ASP A 233 18.62 -16.29 18.37
CA ASP A 233 20.01 -15.81 18.38
C ASP A 233 20.35 -15.08 17.06
N SER A 234 19.64 -13.97 16.83
CA SER A 234 19.90 -13.08 15.68
C SER A 234 21.04 -12.12 15.99
N GLU A 235 21.90 -11.83 15.01
CA GLU A 235 23.06 -10.95 15.17
C GLU A 235 22.72 -9.50 14.85
N THR A 236 21.84 -9.28 13.86
CA THR A 236 21.48 -7.93 13.42
C THR A 236 20.00 -7.81 13.14
N ILE A 237 19.43 -6.66 13.46
CA ILE A 237 18.07 -6.29 13.05
C ILE A 237 18.11 -4.97 12.28
N LEU A 238 17.43 -4.92 11.14
CA LEU A 238 17.33 -3.74 10.29
C LEU A 238 15.91 -3.18 10.33
N SER A 239 15.77 -1.88 10.57
CA SER A 239 14.46 -1.20 10.58
C SER A 239 14.51 0.12 9.83
N ASP A 240 13.35 0.75 9.67
CA ASP A 240 13.28 2.17 9.35
C ASP A 240 13.74 3.05 10.53
N PHE A 241 13.60 4.37 10.37
CA PHE A 241 14.03 5.36 11.37
C PHE A 241 12.91 5.77 12.34
N GLU A 242 12.01 4.85 12.69
CA GLU A 242 10.94 5.14 13.65
C GLU A 242 11.44 5.03 15.11
N ALA A 243 11.49 6.17 15.81
CA ALA A 243 12.02 6.26 17.18
C ALA A 243 11.41 5.25 18.17
N ALA A 244 10.11 4.95 18.04
CA ALA A 244 9.41 4.01 18.92
C ALA A 244 9.89 2.57 18.71
N THR A 245 10.04 2.14 17.46
CA THR A 245 10.59 0.84 17.05
C THR A 245 12.04 0.70 17.47
N ILE A 246 12.87 1.71 17.20
CA ILE A 246 14.29 1.74 17.59
C ILE A 246 14.45 1.60 19.11
N LYS A 247 13.62 2.32 19.88
CA LYS A 247 13.65 2.24 21.33
C LYS A 247 13.26 0.85 21.83
N SER A 248 12.24 0.23 21.23
CA SER A 248 11.80 -1.12 21.57
C SER A 248 12.91 -2.14 21.30
N ILE A 249 13.50 -2.09 20.10
CA ILE A 249 14.58 -2.97 19.69
C ILE A 249 15.76 -2.89 20.65
N ASN A 250 16.28 -1.69 20.90
CA ASN A 250 17.44 -1.50 21.79
C ASN A 250 17.15 -1.92 23.23
N SER A 251 15.89 -1.88 23.68
CA SER A 251 15.51 -2.29 25.03
C SER A 251 15.36 -3.79 25.17
N LEU A 252 14.83 -4.49 24.16
CA LEU A 252 14.54 -5.92 24.20
C LEU A 252 15.67 -6.79 23.67
N PHE A 253 16.52 -6.23 22.81
CA PHE A 253 17.59 -6.93 22.13
C PHE A 253 18.94 -6.24 22.35
N PRO A 254 19.42 -6.11 23.59
CA PRO A 254 20.64 -5.35 23.90
C PRO A 254 21.91 -5.91 23.25
N ASN A 255 21.89 -7.20 22.87
CA ASN A 255 23.02 -7.88 22.24
C ASN A 255 22.93 -7.91 20.70
N ILE A 256 21.81 -7.48 20.11
CA ILE A 256 21.62 -7.44 18.65
C ILE A 256 22.12 -6.10 18.12
N VAL A 257 22.87 -6.13 17.03
CA VAL A 257 23.29 -4.91 16.34
C VAL A 257 22.11 -4.35 15.53
N HIS A 258 21.56 -3.24 15.99
CA HIS A 258 20.51 -2.52 15.28
C HIS A 258 21.09 -1.65 14.15
N LYS A 259 20.50 -1.76 12.95
CA LYS A 259 20.89 -1.01 11.75
C LYS A 259 19.68 -0.32 11.11
N GLY A 260 19.92 0.84 10.52
CA GLY A 260 18.94 1.59 9.74
C GLY A 260 18.93 1.16 8.28
N CYS A 261 17.75 1.18 7.66
CA CYS A 261 17.56 0.88 6.26
C CYS A 261 18.07 2.01 5.35
N LEU A 262 18.96 1.71 4.40
CA LEU A 262 19.51 2.69 3.45
C LEU A 262 18.42 3.33 2.59
N PHE A 263 17.43 2.55 2.14
CA PHE A 263 16.30 3.07 1.40
C PHE A 263 15.55 4.13 2.21
N HIS A 264 15.24 3.84 3.48
CA HIS A 264 14.57 4.78 4.36
C HIS A 264 15.44 6.00 4.71
N PHE A 265 16.76 5.84 4.79
CA PHE A 265 17.69 6.96 4.96
C PHE A 265 17.60 7.95 3.80
N GLY A 266 17.65 7.44 2.56
CA GLY A 266 17.44 8.25 1.36
C GLY A 266 16.05 8.90 1.31
N GLN A 267 15.00 8.20 1.75
CA GLN A 267 13.66 8.76 1.85
C GLN A 267 13.57 9.91 2.87
N CYS A 268 14.23 9.80 4.03
CA CYS A 268 14.27 10.88 5.01
C CYS A 268 14.94 12.13 4.44
N ILE A 269 16.07 11.97 3.74
CA ILE A 269 16.76 13.08 3.06
C ILE A 269 15.86 13.71 1.99
N TRP A 270 15.19 12.89 1.17
CA TRP A 270 14.27 13.39 0.14
C TRP A 270 13.12 14.21 0.72
N ARG A 271 12.47 13.73 1.79
CA ARG A 271 11.41 14.50 2.47
C ARG A 271 11.89 15.86 2.97
N GLN A 272 13.17 15.96 3.34
CA GLN A 272 13.75 17.20 3.87
C GLN A 272 14.15 18.16 2.78
N ILE A 273 14.66 17.67 1.65
CA ILE A 273 14.77 18.47 0.42
C ILE A 273 13.41 19.06 0.06
N GLN A 274 12.34 18.28 0.19
CA GLN A 274 10.99 18.75 -0.08
C GLN A 274 10.50 19.82 0.91
N SER A 275 10.70 19.62 2.21
CA SER A 275 10.23 20.58 3.22
C SER A 275 10.96 21.92 3.18
N HIS A 276 12.21 21.94 2.69
CA HIS A 276 13.01 23.15 2.51
C HIS A 276 12.82 23.81 1.13
N GLY A 277 11.91 23.32 0.29
CA GLY A 277 11.63 23.92 -1.02
C GLY A 277 12.70 23.65 -2.09
N LEU A 278 13.63 22.73 -1.84
CA LEU A 278 14.78 22.45 -2.71
C LEU A 278 14.45 21.43 -3.82
N GLN A 279 13.18 21.03 -4.01
CA GLN A 279 12.81 20.01 -5.02
C GLN A 279 13.20 20.43 -6.44
N LYS A 280 12.90 21.69 -6.79
CA LYS A 280 13.15 22.21 -8.13
C LYS A 280 14.65 22.26 -8.41
N LYS A 281 15.44 22.76 -7.45
CA LYS A 281 16.91 22.77 -7.52
C LYS A 281 17.45 21.35 -7.70
N TYR A 282 16.99 20.39 -6.90
CA TYR A 282 17.38 18.97 -7.06
C TYR A 282 17.10 18.37 -8.45
N GLN A 283 16.05 18.83 -9.13
CA GLN A 283 15.67 18.32 -10.45
C GLN A 283 16.41 19.01 -11.60
N GLU A 284 16.69 20.30 -11.47
CA GLU A 284 17.20 21.14 -12.55
C GLU A 284 18.72 21.37 -12.46
N ASP A 285 19.29 21.37 -11.25
CA ASP A 285 20.71 21.59 -10.98
C ASP A 285 21.45 20.26 -10.78
N LYS A 286 22.36 19.96 -11.70
CA LYS A 286 23.18 18.74 -11.67
C LYS A 286 24.21 18.74 -10.54
N SER A 287 24.75 19.90 -10.18
CA SER A 287 25.74 19.99 -9.09
C SER A 287 25.06 19.66 -7.77
N PHE A 288 23.99 20.40 -7.45
CA PHE A 288 23.22 20.15 -6.24
C PHE A 288 22.66 18.72 -6.17
N HIS A 289 22.19 18.16 -7.30
CA HIS A 289 21.80 16.75 -7.35
C HIS A 289 22.93 15.81 -6.94
N LEU A 290 24.14 16.04 -7.48
CA LEU A 290 25.32 15.25 -7.16
C LEU A 290 25.72 15.41 -5.69
N ASP A 291 25.66 16.62 -5.14
CA ASP A 291 26.03 16.87 -3.74
C ASP A 291 25.09 16.17 -2.75
N ILE A 292 23.78 16.15 -3.03
CA ILE A 292 22.82 15.31 -2.30
C ILE A 292 23.17 13.82 -2.43
N LYS A 293 23.60 13.35 -3.62
CA LYS A 293 24.04 11.96 -3.80
C LYS A 293 25.31 11.66 -2.99
N LYS A 294 26.26 12.60 -2.89
CA LYS A 294 27.43 12.49 -2.02
C LYS A 294 27.02 12.35 -0.55
N LEU A 295 26.04 13.13 -0.08
CA LEU A 295 25.51 13.01 1.29
C LEU A 295 24.90 11.63 1.57
N ILE A 296 24.13 11.07 0.63
CA ILE A 296 23.62 9.68 0.76
C ILE A 296 24.79 8.68 0.74
N ALA A 297 25.82 8.95 -0.06
CA ALA A 297 26.99 8.10 -0.20
C ALA A 297 27.85 8.02 1.08
N LEU A 298 27.69 8.95 2.04
CA LEU A 298 28.32 8.86 3.35
C LEU A 298 28.00 7.55 4.08
N ALA A 299 26.87 6.90 3.77
CA ALA A 299 26.52 5.61 4.36
C ALA A 299 27.51 4.49 3.97
N PHE A 300 28.32 4.70 2.93
CA PHE A 300 29.33 3.78 2.43
C PHE A 300 30.75 4.17 2.81
N VAL A 301 30.94 5.24 3.57
CA VAL A 301 32.25 5.64 4.08
C VAL A 301 32.52 4.88 5.37
N PRO A 302 33.76 4.42 5.64
CA PRO A 302 34.11 3.85 6.94
C PRO A 302 33.67 4.77 8.08
N VAL A 303 33.06 4.24 9.14
CA VAL A 303 32.44 5.05 10.21
C VAL A 303 33.36 6.14 10.76
N LEU A 304 34.66 5.82 10.91
CA LEU A 304 35.67 6.77 11.43
C LEU A 304 35.94 7.95 10.50
N ASP A 305 35.72 7.79 9.20
CA ASP A 305 35.99 8.79 8.17
C ASP A 305 34.73 9.60 7.79
N VAL A 306 33.54 9.21 8.26
CA VAL A 306 32.26 9.85 7.87
C VAL A 306 32.25 11.35 8.18
N ILE A 307 32.70 11.76 9.36
CA ILE A 307 32.72 13.18 9.75
C ILE A 307 33.64 13.97 8.82
N LYS A 308 34.84 13.45 8.56
CA LYS A 308 35.80 14.11 7.67
C LYS A 308 35.27 14.20 6.24
N ALA A 309 34.61 13.14 5.75
CA ALA A 309 34.00 13.13 4.43
C ALA A 309 32.82 14.11 4.34
N PHE A 310 32.01 14.22 5.39
CA PHE A 310 30.94 15.20 5.47
C PHE A 310 31.47 16.63 5.40
N ASP A 311 32.50 16.96 6.18
CA ASP A 311 33.10 18.30 6.20
C ASP A 311 33.60 18.70 4.80
N LEU A 312 34.21 17.77 4.05
CA LEU A 312 34.65 18.00 2.66
C LEU A 312 33.50 18.21 1.67
N ILE A 313 32.32 17.65 1.93
CA ILE A 313 31.15 17.75 1.04
C ILE A 313 30.40 19.06 1.29
N VAL A 314 30.31 19.50 2.55
CA VAL A 314 29.53 20.69 2.93
C VAL A 314 30.13 21.97 2.33
N ASP A 315 31.45 22.04 2.19
CA ASP A 315 32.14 23.18 1.58
C ASP A 315 31.76 23.41 0.09
N ASP A 316 31.20 22.39 -0.59
CA ASP A 316 30.75 22.48 -1.99
C ASP A 316 29.31 23.03 -2.11
N PHE A 317 28.54 23.15 -1.03
CA PHE A 317 27.14 23.59 -1.08
C PHE A 317 27.00 25.11 -1.14
N ASP A 318 26.00 25.59 -1.88
CA ASP A 318 25.59 26.99 -1.86
C ASP A 318 24.87 27.35 -0.54
N ASP A 319 24.96 28.62 -0.13
CA ASP A 319 24.33 29.17 1.08
C ASP A 319 22.79 28.93 1.16
N ASP A 320 22.12 28.73 0.02
CA ASP A 320 20.67 28.46 0.00
C ASP A 320 20.28 27.06 0.54
N ALA A 321 21.28 26.21 0.82
CA ALA A 321 21.10 24.88 1.41
C ALA A 321 21.38 24.82 2.92
N ASP A 322 21.77 25.94 3.55
CA ASP A 322 22.19 25.99 4.96
C ASP A 322 21.19 25.37 5.93
N ASP A 323 19.90 25.67 5.78
CA ASP A 323 18.85 25.11 6.66
C ASP A 323 18.74 23.58 6.51
N PHE A 324 18.85 23.08 5.28
CA PHE A 324 18.84 21.64 4.99
C PHE A 324 20.10 20.96 5.55
N LEU A 325 21.27 21.59 5.42
CA LEU A 325 22.53 21.09 5.98
C LEU A 325 22.51 21.11 7.51
N GLY A 326 21.91 22.12 8.13
CA GLY A 326 21.67 22.18 9.57
C GLY A 326 20.77 21.03 10.05
N TYR A 327 19.72 20.70 9.29
CA TYR A 327 18.93 19.49 9.53
C TYR A 327 19.80 18.23 9.42
N PHE A 328 20.59 18.10 8.35
CA PHE A 328 21.37 16.91 8.08
C PHE A 328 22.42 16.68 9.17
N GLU A 329 23.14 17.74 9.54
CA GLU A 329 24.16 17.70 10.56
C GLU A 329 23.56 17.34 11.92
N LYS A 330 22.47 18.00 12.34
CA LYS A 330 21.79 17.68 13.61
C LYS A 330 21.26 16.25 13.67
N THR A 331 20.77 15.73 12.56
CA THR A 331 20.06 14.44 12.52
C THR A 331 21.01 13.26 12.38
N TRP A 332 22.07 13.39 11.57
CA TRP A 332 22.88 12.26 11.10
C TRP A 332 24.35 12.32 11.52
N ILE A 333 24.93 13.53 11.70
CA ILE A 333 26.38 13.72 11.93
C ILE A 333 26.69 14.14 13.38
N GLY A 334 25.89 15.05 13.93
CA GLY A 334 26.07 15.70 15.21
C GLY A 334 26.72 17.08 15.05
N GLU A 335 26.04 18.13 15.51
CA GLU A 335 26.54 19.52 15.41
C GLU A 335 27.84 19.73 16.22
N PRO A 336 28.77 20.58 15.76
CA PRO A 336 29.94 20.97 16.54
C PRO A 336 29.54 21.60 17.89
N LYS A 337 30.27 21.26 18.95
CA LYS A 337 30.10 21.93 20.25
C LYS A 337 30.75 23.31 20.20
N LYS A 338 30.11 24.31 20.81
CA LYS A 338 30.56 25.72 20.87
C LYS A 338 31.99 25.97 21.36
N ARG A 339 32.62 24.99 22.03
CA ARG A 339 33.98 25.10 22.61
C ARG A 339 35.02 24.26 21.87
N GLY A 340 34.70 23.71 20.69
CA GLY A 340 35.64 22.87 19.91
C GLY A 340 35.93 21.49 20.50
N THR A 341 35.20 21.06 21.54
CA THR A 341 35.41 19.80 22.27
C THR A 341 34.67 18.59 21.66
N GLY A 342 34.60 18.54 20.33
CA GLY A 342 33.90 17.49 19.57
C GLY A 342 32.46 17.84 19.18
N ARG A 343 31.69 16.84 18.74
CA ARG A 343 30.32 16.98 18.23
C ARG A 343 29.26 16.57 19.25
N LYS A 344 28.04 17.11 19.15
CA LYS A 344 26.86 16.65 19.91
C LYS A 344 26.44 15.28 19.40
N LYS A 345 25.68 14.52 20.21
CA LYS A 345 25.10 13.26 19.75
C LYS A 345 24.01 13.57 18.69
N PRO A 346 24.10 12.99 17.47
CA PRO A 346 23.04 13.13 16.48
C PRO A 346 21.76 12.41 16.93
N LEU A 347 20.63 12.73 16.27
CA LEU A 347 19.38 12.02 16.51
C LEU A 347 19.52 10.52 16.20
N PHE A 348 20.20 10.19 15.11
CA PHE A 348 20.55 8.83 14.72
C PHE A 348 22.08 8.72 14.60
N THR A 349 22.69 7.79 15.33
CA THR A 349 24.16 7.64 15.35
C THR A 349 24.70 7.17 14.02
N ILE A 350 25.95 7.50 13.70
CA ILE A 350 26.60 7.12 12.44
C ILE A 350 26.57 5.60 12.27
N GLU A 351 26.85 4.86 13.33
CA GLU A 351 26.85 3.40 13.35
C GLU A 351 25.49 2.80 12.99
N LEU A 352 24.38 3.51 13.27
CA LEU A 352 23.04 3.04 12.99
C LEU A 352 22.76 3.06 11.48
N TRP A 353 22.96 4.21 10.82
CA TRP A 353 22.58 4.38 9.41
C TRP A 353 23.69 4.02 8.41
N ASN A 354 24.93 3.83 8.87
CA ASN A 354 26.05 3.42 8.03
C ASN A 354 25.97 1.93 7.64
N VAL A 355 26.29 1.65 6.37
CA VAL A 355 26.19 0.32 5.75
C VAL A 355 27.54 -0.22 5.26
N TYR A 356 28.66 0.45 5.52
CA TYR A 356 29.99 0.04 5.04
C TYR A 356 30.31 -1.42 5.39
N ASP A 357 30.27 -1.77 6.68
CA ASP A 357 30.58 -3.13 7.13
C ASP A 357 29.60 -4.17 6.57
N ARG A 358 28.33 -3.78 6.35
CA ARG A 358 27.33 -4.67 5.75
C ARG A 358 27.65 -4.97 4.30
N ILE A 359 28.14 -3.99 3.54
CA ILE A 359 28.59 -4.20 2.16
C ILE A 359 29.81 -5.12 2.12
N VAL A 360 30.78 -4.89 3.01
CA VAL A 360 31.96 -5.76 3.13
C VAL A 360 31.55 -7.21 3.46
N ALA A 361 30.53 -7.38 4.30
CA ALA A 361 29.97 -8.68 4.66
C ALA A 361 28.94 -9.25 3.65
N ASN A 362 28.70 -8.58 2.51
CA ASN A 362 27.70 -8.95 1.51
C ASN A 362 26.27 -9.14 2.09
N LEU A 363 25.90 -8.30 3.06
CA LEU A 363 24.59 -8.31 3.71
C LEU A 363 23.62 -7.30 3.08
N PRO A 364 22.30 -7.57 3.11
CA PRO A 364 21.31 -6.61 2.64
C PRO A 364 21.37 -5.29 3.41
N ARG A 365 21.16 -4.19 2.67
CA ARG A 365 21.16 -2.80 3.16
C ARG A 365 19.77 -2.19 3.22
N SER A 366 18.76 -2.91 2.76
CA SER A 366 17.36 -2.50 2.73
C SER A 366 16.47 -3.71 2.90
#